data_AF-A0A7X9FSI9-F1
#
_entry.id   AF-A0A7X9FSI9-F1
#
_cell.length_a   1.000
_cell.length_b   1.000
_cell.length_c   1.000
_cell.angle_alpha   90.00
_cell.angle_beta   90.00
_cell.angle_gamma   90.00
#
_symmetry.space_group_name_H-M   'P 1'
#
loop_
_entity.id
_entity.type
_entity.pdbx_description
1 polymer ?
#
loop_
_entity_poly.entity_id
_entity_poly.type
_entity_poly.pdbx_seq_one_letter_code
_entity_poly.pdbx_strand_id
1 'polypeptide(L)'
;MRYSYLPVIIFLLVAFADAAQLEGPDVKLQEHQANVSAIRQTVQNEQVPAQKFADNTLQSQNNLSSTLDVEVTSDVYSEKDRHVLYCPRGNYMVVRNRIYLTGVDLDKVQKVEYLLHPTFSNPVAVSEDPTNDFEVWIWAWGGFPITATITTKTGQIFEKNYDFSFKTKFEEAQSKRIPQMMECNDVQ
;
A
#
# COMPACT_ATOMS: atom_id res chain seq x y z
N MET A 1 54.78 31.76 -35.86
CA MET A 1 53.33 32.05 -35.79
C MET A 1 52.76 31.25 -34.62
N ARG A 2 52.30 31.93 -33.56
CA ARG A 2 51.74 31.32 -32.35
C ARG A 2 50.22 31.37 -32.47
N TYR A 3 49.55 30.22 -32.49
CA TYR A 3 48.09 30.15 -32.39
C TYR A 3 47.71 29.78 -30.97
N SER A 4 47.18 30.76 -30.25
CA SER A 4 46.54 30.61 -28.95
C SER A 4 45.08 30.20 -29.17
N TYR A 5 44.70 29.00 -28.77
CA TYR A 5 43.29 28.58 -28.71
C TYR A 5 42.77 28.75 -27.28
N LEU A 6 41.81 29.65 -27.12
CA LEU A 6 40.99 29.83 -25.92
C LEU A 6 39.95 28.69 -25.83
N PRO A 7 39.63 28.19 -24.62
CA PRO A 7 38.55 27.23 -24.45
C PRO A 7 37.19 27.95 -24.53
N VAL A 8 36.33 27.44 -25.41
CA VAL A 8 34.90 27.82 -25.50
C VAL A 8 34.18 27.13 -24.35
N ILE A 9 33.75 27.90 -23.36
CA ILE A 9 32.86 27.45 -22.29
C ILE A 9 31.43 27.48 -22.83
N ILE A 10 30.85 26.30 -23.09
CA ILE A 10 29.45 26.15 -23.45
C ILE A 10 28.64 26.07 -22.13
N PHE A 11 27.89 27.13 -21.84
CA PHE A 11 26.83 27.10 -20.83
C PHE A 11 25.61 26.36 -21.40
N LEU A 12 25.39 25.13 -20.94
CA LEU A 12 24.11 24.44 -21.12
C LEU A 12 23.12 24.99 -20.07
N LEU A 13 22.25 25.88 -20.51
CA LEU A 13 21.05 26.25 -19.77
C LEU A 13 20.10 25.05 -19.72
N VAL A 14 19.95 24.47 -18.54
CA VAL A 14 18.89 23.50 -18.25
C VAL A 14 17.59 24.28 -18.20
N ALA A 15 16.75 24.13 -19.24
CA ALA A 15 15.37 24.57 -19.18
C ALA A 15 14.63 23.67 -18.18
N PHE A 16 14.14 24.27 -17.09
CA PHE A 16 13.12 23.66 -16.25
C PHE A 16 11.85 23.56 -17.09
N ALA A 17 11.55 22.35 -17.58
CA ALA A 17 10.24 22.05 -18.10
C ALA A 17 9.28 21.94 -16.92
N ASP A 18 8.32 22.86 -16.91
CA ASP A 18 7.23 22.98 -15.96
C ASP A 18 6.43 21.67 -15.88
N ALA A 19 6.33 21.11 -14.68
CA ALA A 19 5.53 19.94 -14.40
C ALA A 19 4.08 20.39 -14.19
N ALA A 20 3.36 20.62 -15.28
CA ALA A 20 1.93 20.92 -15.25
C ALA A 20 1.23 20.34 -16.48
N GLN A 21 0.93 19.03 -16.46
CA GLN A 21 -0.08 18.44 -17.34
C GLN A 21 -0.55 17.07 -16.83
N LEU A 22 -1.53 17.11 -15.93
CA LEU A 22 -2.39 15.98 -15.57
C LEU A 22 -3.76 16.54 -15.15
N GLU A 23 -4.45 17.16 -16.09
CA GLU A 23 -5.89 17.45 -15.98
C GLU A 23 -6.61 16.63 -17.06
N GLY A 24 -7.13 15.48 -16.66
CA GLY A 24 -8.12 14.73 -17.41
C GLY A 24 -9.53 15.28 -17.14
N PRO A 25 -10.48 15.13 -18.09
CA PRO A 25 -11.75 15.83 -18.05
C PRO A 25 -12.68 15.34 -16.93
N ASP A 26 -13.21 16.34 -16.23
CA ASP A 26 -14.32 16.31 -15.28
C ASP A 26 -15.57 15.67 -15.90
N VAL A 27 -15.94 14.47 -15.46
CA VAL A 27 -17.20 13.82 -15.86
C VAL A 27 -18.16 13.86 -14.67
N LYS A 28 -19.18 14.70 -14.88
CA LYS A 28 -20.32 14.98 -14.01
C LYS A 28 -20.94 13.74 -13.36
N LEU A 29 -21.06 13.84 -12.04
CA LEU A 29 -21.95 13.09 -11.17
C LEU A 29 -23.41 13.17 -11.69
N GLN A 30 -24.02 12.02 -11.99
CA GLN A 30 -25.46 11.90 -12.20
C GLN A 30 -26.12 11.30 -10.96
N GLU A 31 -26.88 12.16 -10.31
CA GLU A 31 -27.74 11.97 -9.16
C GLU A 31 -28.98 11.14 -9.56
N HIS A 32 -29.16 9.95 -8.99
CA HIS A 32 -30.44 9.24 -9.00
C HIS A 32 -31.06 9.37 -7.62
N GLN A 33 -31.80 10.46 -7.41
CA GLN A 33 -32.73 10.62 -6.30
C GLN A 33 -34.13 10.22 -6.77
N ALA A 34 -34.55 9.02 -6.39
CA ALA A 34 -35.96 8.66 -6.34
C ALA A 34 -36.42 8.85 -4.89
N ASN A 35 -37.18 9.91 -4.61
CA ASN A 35 -37.98 9.96 -3.39
C ASN A 35 -39.32 10.63 -3.65
N VAL A 36 -40.34 9.77 -3.72
CA VAL A 36 -41.75 10.11 -3.87
C VAL A 36 -42.25 10.63 -2.54
N SER A 37 -42.86 11.82 -2.55
CA SER A 37 -43.62 12.35 -1.43
C SER A 37 -45.11 12.31 -1.79
N ALA A 38 -45.91 11.64 -0.96
CA ALA A 38 -47.35 11.85 -0.89
C ALA A 38 -47.94 11.42 0.47
N ILE A 39 -48.33 12.44 1.25
CA ILE A 39 -49.59 12.59 2.00
C ILE A 39 -49.77 11.82 3.35
N ARG A 40 -49.71 12.64 4.42
CA ARG A 40 -50.56 12.75 5.63
C ARG A 40 -51.46 11.55 6.01
N GLN A 41 -51.37 11.14 7.28
CA GLN A 41 -52.50 11.22 8.23
C GLN A 41 -52.01 11.16 9.70
N THR A 42 -52.48 12.14 10.47
CA THR A 42 -52.51 12.22 11.93
C THR A 42 -53.51 11.22 12.51
N VAL A 43 -53.29 10.70 13.73
CA VAL A 43 -54.22 10.74 14.88
C VAL A 43 -53.58 10.03 16.10
N GLN A 44 -53.90 10.59 17.27
CA GLN A 44 -53.46 10.37 18.65
C GLN A 44 -53.72 8.97 19.22
N ASN A 45 -52.95 8.54 20.24
CA ASN A 45 -53.49 8.30 21.60
C ASN A 45 -52.46 7.98 22.69
N GLU A 46 -52.92 8.18 23.92
CA GLU A 46 -52.28 8.38 25.23
C GLU A 46 -51.58 7.19 25.95
N GLN A 47 -50.58 7.58 26.77
CA GLN A 47 -50.24 7.22 28.17
C GLN A 47 -49.99 5.77 28.71
N VAL A 48 -48.72 5.55 29.17
CA VAL A 48 -48.22 5.16 30.55
C VAL A 48 -48.56 3.73 31.09
N PRO A 49 -47.78 3.04 32.01
CA PRO A 49 -46.60 3.42 32.82
C PRO A 49 -45.37 2.46 32.83
N ALA A 50 -44.33 2.95 33.52
CA ALA A 50 -43.08 2.32 33.91
C ALA A 50 -43.19 1.07 34.82
N GLN A 51 -42.24 0.13 34.67
CA GLN A 51 -41.78 -0.75 35.76
C GLN A 51 -40.25 -0.95 35.71
N LYS A 52 -39.61 -0.66 36.86
CA LYS A 52 -38.24 -0.97 37.26
C LYS A 52 -37.99 -2.48 37.23
N PHE A 53 -36.82 -2.90 36.75
CA PHE A 53 -36.10 -4.04 37.33
C PHE A 53 -34.58 -3.77 37.34
N ALA A 54 -33.98 -4.16 38.45
CA ALA A 54 -32.62 -3.89 38.87
C ALA A 54 -31.60 -4.89 38.29
N ASP A 55 -30.33 -4.51 38.45
CA ASP A 55 -29.13 -5.34 38.50
C ASP A 55 -28.78 -6.21 37.28
N ASN A 56 -27.69 -5.83 36.62
CA ASN A 56 -26.53 -6.72 36.53
C ASN A 56 -25.25 -5.90 36.32
N THR A 57 -24.55 -5.68 37.44
CA THR A 57 -23.11 -5.42 37.43
C THR A 57 -22.39 -6.76 37.24
N LEU A 58 -21.30 -6.75 36.46
CA LEU A 58 -20.38 -7.83 36.07
C LEU A 58 -20.70 -8.57 34.76
N GLN A 59 -20.21 -7.99 33.67
CA GLN A 59 -19.41 -8.71 32.66
C GLN A 59 -18.80 -7.69 31.68
N SER A 60 -17.67 -7.09 32.06
CA SER A 60 -16.76 -6.47 31.09
C SER A 60 -15.33 -6.50 31.63
N GLN A 61 -14.91 -7.67 32.08
CA GLN A 61 -13.50 -8.04 32.16
C GLN A 61 -13.39 -9.27 31.27
N ASN A 62 -12.87 -9.11 30.04
CA ASN A 62 -12.27 -10.14 29.17
C ASN A 62 -12.04 -9.71 27.70
N ASN A 63 -11.99 -8.42 27.37
CA ASN A 63 -11.37 -7.98 26.11
C ASN A 63 -9.87 -7.73 26.35
N LEU A 64 -9.13 -8.79 26.69
CA LEU A 64 -7.66 -8.75 26.54
C LEU A 64 -7.40 -8.90 25.04
N SER A 65 -7.32 -7.75 24.41
CA SER A 65 -7.00 -7.47 23.01
C SER A 65 -6.17 -8.59 22.35
N SER A 66 -6.85 -9.42 21.56
CA SER A 66 -6.28 -10.43 20.67
C SER A 66 -5.61 -9.77 19.46
N THR A 67 -4.80 -8.74 19.69
CA THR A 67 -4.18 -7.94 18.62
C THR A 67 -2.81 -8.49 18.32
N LEU A 68 -2.60 -8.96 17.09
CA LEU A 68 -1.30 -9.34 16.57
C LEU A 68 -0.50 -8.08 16.22
N ASP A 69 0.62 -7.87 16.91
CA ASP A 69 1.53 -6.74 16.69
C ASP A 69 2.50 -7.01 15.54
N VAL A 70 1.93 -6.96 14.35
CA VAL A 70 2.64 -7.01 13.07
C VAL A 70 2.04 -5.96 12.12
N GLU A 71 2.90 -5.46 11.25
CA GLU A 71 2.60 -4.49 10.21
C GLU A 71 3.13 -5.00 8.87
N VAL A 72 2.46 -4.58 7.79
CA VAL A 72 2.91 -4.82 6.42
C VAL A 72 3.66 -3.58 5.96
N THR A 73 4.80 -3.77 5.34
CA THR A 73 5.59 -2.67 4.78
C THR A 73 6.23 -3.09 3.45
N SER A 74 6.90 -2.14 2.79
CA SER A 74 7.63 -2.40 1.56
C SER A 74 8.93 -1.62 1.47
N ASP A 75 9.84 -2.10 0.63
CA ASP A 75 11.08 -1.42 0.23
C ASP A 75 11.43 -1.78 -1.21
N VAL A 76 12.36 -1.03 -1.82
CA VAL A 76 12.85 -1.26 -3.20
C VAL A 76 14.23 -1.91 -3.26
N TYR A 77 14.80 -2.28 -2.10
CA TYR A 77 16.06 -3.00 -1.96
C TYR A 77 16.09 -3.75 -0.61
N SER A 78 17.01 -4.69 -0.47
CA SER A 78 17.36 -5.29 0.82
C SER A 78 18.70 -4.74 1.29
N GLU A 79 18.95 -4.73 2.61
CA GLU A 79 20.26 -4.34 3.15
C GLU A 79 21.40 -5.30 2.75
N LYS A 80 21.07 -6.51 2.29
CA LYS A 80 22.06 -7.48 1.80
C LYS A 80 22.54 -7.10 0.39
N ASP A 81 21.61 -6.69 -0.46
CA ASP A 81 21.88 -6.48 -1.88
C ASP A 81 22.20 -5.02 -2.21
N ARG A 82 21.62 -4.07 -1.46
CA ARG A 82 21.84 -2.61 -1.56
C ARG A 82 21.86 -2.07 -2.99
N HIS A 83 20.91 -2.49 -3.81
CA HIS A 83 20.65 -1.88 -5.11
C HIS A 83 19.16 -1.94 -5.42
N VAL A 84 18.68 -0.94 -6.17
CA VAL A 84 17.32 -0.92 -6.69
C VAL A 84 17.30 -1.53 -8.09
N LEU A 85 16.51 -2.57 -8.27
CA LEU A 85 16.32 -3.21 -9.57
C LEU A 85 15.17 -2.56 -10.33
N TYR A 86 15.41 -2.22 -11.60
CA TYR A 86 14.41 -1.65 -12.48
C TYR A 86 14.47 -2.23 -13.89
N CYS A 87 13.34 -2.20 -14.60
CA CYS A 87 13.25 -2.58 -16.01
C CYS A 87 12.37 -1.57 -16.78
N PRO A 88 12.90 -0.94 -17.85
CA PRO A 88 12.08 -0.13 -18.75
C PRO A 88 11.07 -0.99 -19.53
N ARG A 89 9.80 -0.56 -19.56
CA ARG A 89 8.70 -1.20 -20.32
C ARG A 89 7.90 -0.13 -21.06
N GLY A 90 8.26 0.11 -22.31
CA GLY A 90 7.66 1.18 -23.11
C GLY A 90 7.92 2.54 -22.47
N ASN A 91 6.85 3.21 -22.03
CA ASN A 91 6.92 4.53 -21.40
C ASN A 91 6.99 4.50 -19.87
N TYR A 92 7.05 3.31 -19.27
CA TYR A 92 7.05 3.14 -17.82
C TYR A 92 8.32 2.44 -17.35
N MET A 93 8.70 2.71 -16.10
CA MET A 93 9.74 1.97 -15.40
C MET A 93 9.07 1.08 -14.36
N VAL A 94 9.36 -0.21 -14.43
CA VAL A 94 8.92 -1.16 -13.42
C VAL A 94 10.06 -1.34 -12.43
N VAL A 95 9.75 -1.22 -11.14
CA VAL A 95 10.72 -1.38 -10.05
C VAL A 95 10.45 -2.70 -9.33
N ARG A 96 11.51 -3.38 -8.90
CA ARG A 96 11.38 -4.57 -8.05
C ARG A 96 11.15 -4.11 -6.61
N ASN A 97 10.06 -4.56 -6.02
CA ASN A 97 9.64 -4.17 -4.68
C ASN A 97 9.56 -5.40 -3.78
N ARG A 98 10.11 -5.25 -2.58
CA ARG A 98 9.98 -6.18 -1.46
C ARG A 98 8.74 -5.79 -0.67
N ILE A 99 7.85 -6.72 -0.41
CA ILE A 99 6.75 -6.58 0.56
C ILE A 99 7.03 -7.60 1.66
N TYR A 100 6.94 -7.19 2.92
CA TYR A 100 7.30 -8.05 4.04
C TYR A 100 6.59 -7.60 5.33
N LEU A 101 6.67 -8.42 6.38
CA LEU A 101 6.14 -8.08 7.69
C LEU A 101 7.20 -7.46 8.61
N THR A 102 6.76 -6.61 9.53
CA THR A 102 7.56 -6.12 10.66
C THR A 102 6.74 -6.19 11.94
N GLY A 103 7.38 -6.24 13.11
CA GLY A 103 6.68 -6.19 14.40
C GLY A 103 7.27 -7.18 15.41
N VAL A 104 6.80 -7.09 16.65
CA VAL A 104 7.31 -7.94 17.75
C VAL A 104 6.72 -9.35 17.74
N ASP A 105 5.58 -9.54 17.06
CA ASP A 105 4.83 -10.80 17.04
C ASP A 105 5.08 -11.66 15.78
N LEU A 106 6.16 -11.38 15.02
CA LEU A 106 6.51 -12.15 13.82
C LEU A 106 6.69 -13.65 14.09
N ASP A 107 7.19 -14.01 15.28
CA ASP A 107 7.40 -15.39 15.69
C ASP A 107 6.08 -16.17 15.87
N LYS A 108 4.94 -15.49 15.98
CA LYS A 108 3.61 -16.10 16.06
C LYS A 108 3.01 -16.39 14.68
N VAL A 109 3.56 -15.80 13.61
CA VAL A 109 3.06 -15.96 12.25
C VAL A 109 3.47 -17.33 11.69
N GLN A 110 2.56 -17.96 10.96
CA GLN A 110 2.80 -19.20 10.22
C GLN A 110 2.87 -18.94 8.71
N LYS A 111 1.96 -18.11 8.19
CA LYS A 111 1.82 -17.86 6.75
C LYS A 111 1.24 -16.46 6.53
N VAL A 112 1.65 -15.84 5.42
CA VAL A 112 1.04 -14.61 4.91
C VAL A 112 0.62 -14.81 3.47
N GLU A 113 -0.59 -14.35 3.14
CA GLU A 113 -1.10 -14.25 1.78
C GLU A 113 -1.29 -12.77 1.46
N TYR A 114 -0.54 -12.26 0.48
CA TYR A 114 -0.65 -10.90 -0.02
C TYR A 114 -1.54 -10.89 -1.26
N LEU A 115 -2.69 -10.23 -1.14
CA LEU A 115 -3.55 -9.93 -2.28
C LEU A 115 -3.05 -8.64 -2.96
N LEU A 116 -2.51 -8.82 -4.16
CA LEU A 116 -2.02 -7.78 -5.06
C LEU A 116 -3.14 -7.25 -5.96
N HIS A 117 -2.82 -6.23 -6.75
CA HIS A 117 -3.75 -5.69 -7.72
C HIS A 117 -4.17 -6.74 -8.78
N PRO A 118 -5.42 -6.74 -9.29
CA PRO A 118 -5.89 -7.73 -10.26
C PRO A 118 -5.17 -7.74 -11.62
N THR A 119 -4.31 -6.75 -11.90
CA THR A 119 -3.49 -6.72 -13.13
C THR A 119 -2.30 -7.67 -13.07
N PHE A 120 -1.93 -8.16 -11.88
CA PHE A 120 -0.91 -9.20 -11.75
C PHE A 120 -1.48 -10.54 -12.25
N SER A 121 -0.69 -11.27 -13.02
CA SER A 121 -1.07 -12.59 -13.56
C SER A 121 -1.39 -13.60 -12.46
N ASN A 122 -0.65 -13.53 -11.35
CA ASN A 122 -0.98 -14.20 -10.10
C ASN A 122 -1.15 -13.13 -8.99
N PRO A 123 -2.39 -12.72 -8.66
CA PRO A 123 -2.63 -11.66 -7.70
C PRO A 123 -2.49 -12.11 -6.25
N VAL A 124 -2.23 -13.40 -5.98
CA VAL A 124 -2.02 -13.90 -4.61
C VAL A 124 -0.58 -14.39 -4.47
N ALA A 125 0.21 -13.66 -3.70
CA ALA A 125 1.57 -14.07 -3.33
C ALA A 125 1.56 -14.65 -1.91
N VAL A 126 2.17 -15.81 -1.72
CA VAL A 126 2.17 -16.53 -0.44
C VAL A 126 3.59 -16.64 0.08
N SER A 127 3.78 -16.39 1.39
CA SER A 127 5.04 -16.62 2.08
C SER A 127 4.82 -17.37 3.40
N GLU A 128 5.65 -18.38 3.63
CA GLU A 128 5.67 -19.24 4.83
C GLU A 128 7.05 -19.22 5.51
N ASP A 129 7.99 -18.40 5.02
CA ASP A 129 9.36 -18.37 5.50
C ASP A 129 9.54 -17.28 6.57
N PRO A 130 9.67 -17.64 7.86
CA PRO A 130 9.89 -16.65 8.91
C PRO A 130 11.32 -16.08 8.89
N THR A 131 12.27 -16.68 8.16
CA THR A 131 13.68 -16.24 8.16
C THR A 131 13.94 -15.02 7.27
N ASN A 132 12.95 -14.64 6.45
CA ASN A 132 12.99 -13.50 5.55
C ASN A 132 11.87 -12.49 5.82
N ASP A 133 11.28 -12.54 7.02
CA ASP A 133 10.15 -11.69 7.43
C ASP A 133 8.90 -11.88 6.57
N PHE A 134 8.70 -13.11 6.05
CA PHE A 134 7.62 -13.46 5.14
C PHE A 134 7.63 -12.63 3.84
N GLU A 135 8.82 -12.28 3.35
CA GLU A 135 8.92 -11.40 2.19
C GLU A 135 8.40 -12.05 0.90
N VAL A 136 7.88 -11.19 0.02
CA VAL A 136 7.64 -11.49 -1.39
C VAL A 136 8.22 -10.36 -2.25
N TRP A 137 8.66 -10.69 -3.46
CA TRP A 137 9.16 -9.73 -4.42
C TRP A 137 8.22 -9.60 -5.60
N ILE A 138 7.88 -8.37 -5.97
CA ILE A 138 7.01 -8.06 -7.10
C ILE A 138 7.64 -7.00 -8.00
N TRP A 139 7.24 -7.00 -9.26
CA TRP A 139 7.57 -5.92 -10.19
C TRP A 139 6.36 -5.00 -10.34
N ALA A 140 6.50 -3.73 -10.01
CA ALA A 140 5.41 -2.76 -10.04
C ALA A 140 5.84 -1.40 -10.59
N TRP A 141 4.92 -0.70 -11.25
CA TRP A 141 5.11 0.64 -11.84
C TRP A 141 4.18 1.70 -11.24
N GLY A 142 3.30 1.32 -10.31
CA GLY A 142 2.30 2.19 -9.70
C GLY A 142 2.02 1.80 -8.24
N GLY A 143 1.20 2.61 -7.56
CA GLY A 143 0.70 2.30 -6.22
C GLY A 143 -0.67 1.62 -6.25
N PHE A 144 -0.97 0.83 -5.22
CA PHE A 144 -2.23 0.10 -5.06
C PHE A 144 -2.39 -0.40 -3.62
N PRO A 145 -3.62 -0.64 -3.13
CA PRO A 145 -3.80 -1.28 -1.84
C PRO A 145 -3.40 -2.75 -1.89
N ILE A 146 -2.73 -3.22 -0.83
CA ILE A 146 -2.42 -4.62 -0.57
C ILE A 146 -3.19 -5.04 0.67
N THR A 147 -3.88 -6.16 0.58
CA THR A 147 -4.49 -6.83 1.73
C THR A 147 -3.64 -8.05 2.08
N ALA A 148 -3.09 -8.07 3.29
CA ALA A 148 -2.34 -9.20 3.81
C ALA A 148 -3.23 -10.01 4.77
N THR A 149 -3.45 -11.28 4.45
CA THR A 149 -4.10 -12.24 5.32
C THR A 149 -3.03 -13.04 6.06
N ILE A 150 -2.91 -12.81 7.36
CA ILE A 150 -1.87 -13.37 8.22
C ILE A 150 -2.49 -14.50 9.04
N THR A 151 -1.99 -15.71 8.83
CA THR A 151 -2.36 -16.88 9.63
C THR A 151 -1.30 -17.13 10.70
N THR A 152 -1.70 -17.18 11.96
CA THR A 152 -0.79 -17.50 13.07
C THR A 152 -0.60 -19.01 13.23
N LYS A 153 0.42 -19.41 13.98
CA LYS A 153 0.68 -20.81 14.35
C LYS A 153 -0.46 -21.45 15.16
N THR A 154 -1.33 -20.65 15.76
CA THR A 154 -2.53 -21.11 16.47
C THR A 154 -3.77 -21.19 15.57
N GLY A 155 -3.63 -20.86 14.28
CA GLY A 155 -4.71 -20.85 13.30
C GLY A 155 -5.58 -19.60 13.32
N GLN A 156 -5.21 -18.56 14.08
CA GLN A 156 -5.93 -17.28 14.04
C GLN A 156 -5.59 -16.53 12.76
N ILE A 157 -6.59 -15.81 12.22
CA ILE A 157 -6.46 -15.07 10.97
C ILE A 157 -6.59 -13.57 11.28
N PHE A 158 -5.65 -12.79 10.77
CA PHE A 158 -5.64 -11.34 10.86
C PHE A 158 -5.54 -10.74 9.47
N GLU A 159 -6.27 -9.65 9.24
CA GLU A 159 -6.17 -8.88 8.00
C GLU A 159 -5.46 -7.55 8.28
N LYS A 160 -4.52 -7.19 7.42
CA LYS A 160 -3.81 -5.91 7.45
C LYS A 160 -3.88 -5.29 6.06
N ASN A 161 -4.28 -4.03 5.99
CA ASN A 161 -4.30 -3.26 4.74
C ASN A 161 -3.10 -2.33 4.69
N TYR A 162 -2.47 -2.25 3.51
CA TYR A 162 -1.29 -1.46 3.27
C TYR A 162 -1.43 -0.72 1.93
N ASP A 163 -1.32 0.61 1.95
CA ASP A 163 -1.33 1.40 0.72
C ASP A 163 0.07 1.40 0.11
N PHE A 164 0.30 0.51 -0.86
CA PHE A 164 1.61 0.31 -1.46
C PHE A 164 1.91 1.42 -2.47
N SER A 165 3.13 1.96 -2.40
CA SER A 165 3.66 2.89 -3.40
C SER A 165 5.17 2.78 -3.46
N PHE A 166 5.71 2.45 -4.63
CA PHE A 166 7.16 2.38 -4.82
C PHE A 166 7.83 3.76 -4.82
N LYS A 167 7.09 4.83 -5.17
CA LYS A 167 7.67 6.18 -5.38
C LYS A 167 8.41 6.67 -4.13
N THR A 168 7.76 6.64 -2.98
CA THR A 168 8.34 7.10 -1.71
C THR A 168 9.60 6.30 -1.36
N LYS A 169 9.56 4.97 -1.54
CA LYS A 169 10.68 4.07 -1.24
C LYS A 169 11.84 4.23 -2.23
N PHE A 170 11.53 4.52 -3.48
CA PHE A 170 12.51 4.84 -4.50
C PHE A 170 13.22 6.17 -4.25
N GLU A 171 12.48 7.22 -3.87
CA GLU A 171 13.04 8.51 -3.46
C GLU A 171 13.90 8.38 -2.20
N GLU A 172 13.45 7.59 -1.22
CA GLU A 172 14.23 7.28 -0.02
C GLU A 172 15.55 6.58 -0.38
N ALA A 173 15.52 5.56 -1.25
CA ALA A 173 16.72 4.87 -1.73
C ALA A 173 17.69 5.81 -2.45
N GLN A 174 17.18 6.74 -3.27
CA GLN A 174 18.01 7.78 -3.91
C GLN A 174 18.67 8.70 -2.87
N SER A 175 17.94 9.14 -1.85
CA SER A 175 18.48 9.98 -0.77
C SER A 175 19.62 9.28 -0.01
N LYS A 176 19.53 7.96 0.10
CA LYS A 176 20.53 7.07 0.72
C LYS A 176 21.67 6.69 -0.24
N ARG A 177 21.68 7.20 -1.47
CA ARG A 177 22.64 6.88 -2.55
C ARG A 177 22.71 5.38 -2.85
N ILE A 178 21.58 4.69 -2.78
CA ILE A 178 21.49 3.29 -3.21
C ILE A 178 21.60 3.24 -4.74
N PRO A 179 22.53 2.45 -5.31
CA PRO A 179 22.69 2.33 -6.75
C PRO A 179 21.45 1.72 -7.40
N GLN A 180 21.18 2.12 -8.64
CA GLN A 180 20.10 1.57 -9.46
C GLN A 180 20.70 0.69 -10.55
N MET A 181 20.14 -0.50 -10.73
CA MET A 181 20.62 -1.50 -11.68
C MET A 181 19.49 -1.97 -12.58
N MET A 182 19.75 -2.00 -13.88
CA MET A 182 18.78 -2.46 -14.86
C MET A 182 18.78 -3.99 -14.90
N GLU A 183 17.64 -4.62 -14.67
CA GLU A 183 17.46 -6.07 -14.75
C GLU A 183 16.03 -6.41 -15.20
N CYS A 184 15.90 -7.24 -16.23
CA CYS A 184 14.62 -7.52 -16.89
C CYS A 184 14.26 -9.01 -17.00
N ASN A 185 15.06 -9.91 -16.43
CA ASN A 185 14.94 -11.35 -16.66
C ASN A 185 13.68 -11.97 -16.03
N ASP A 186 13.11 -11.35 -14.99
CA ASP A 186 12.03 -11.92 -14.17
C ASP A 186 10.79 -11.00 -14.06
N VAL A 187 10.62 -10.07 -14.99
CA VAL A 187 9.48 -9.14 -14.98
C VAL A 187 8.25 -9.85 -15.58
N GLN A 188 7.33 -10.25 -14.71
CA GLN A 188 6.05 -10.89 -15.05
C GLN A 188 4.97 -9.88 -15.47
#